data_AF-A0A2M9LET5-F1
#
_entry.id   AF-A0A2M9LET5-F1
#
_cell.length_a   1.000
_cell.length_b   1.000
_cell.length_c   1.000
_cell.angle_alpha   90.00
_cell.angle_beta   90.00
_cell.angle_gamma   90.00
#
_symmetry.space_group_name_H-M   'P 1'
#
loop_
_entity.id
_entity.type
_entity.pdbx_description
1 polymer ?
#
loop_
_entity_poly.entity_id
_entity_poly.type
_entity_poly.pdbx_seq_one_letter_code
_entity_poly.pdbx_strand_id
1 'polypeptide(L)'
;MSGHGESEDDPLVLSPAVAESLGDPGTPPDVFSALVAFLVDLREHPFPQLSLPVPGRPGMHSAPLPRDLGLVEYTVDDDADPPRIYLSRILRAD
;
A
#
# COMPACT_ATOMS: atom_id res chain seq x y z
N MET A 1 12.99 25.41 -9.69
CA MET A 1 12.51 24.94 -8.37
C MET A 1 11.21 24.21 -8.66
N SER A 2 11.30 22.93 -8.99
CA SER A 2 10.13 22.14 -9.39
C SER A 2 9.36 21.78 -8.13
N GLY A 3 8.21 22.40 -7.94
CA GLY A 3 7.27 22.01 -6.89
C GLY A 3 6.93 20.55 -7.08
N HIS A 4 7.24 19.72 -6.08
CA HIS A 4 6.74 18.37 -5.99
C HIS A 4 5.22 18.50 -5.89
N GLY A 5 4.50 18.10 -6.94
CA GLY A 5 3.05 18.06 -6.91
C GLY A 5 2.64 16.98 -5.93
N GLU A 6 2.44 17.35 -4.67
CA GLU A 6 1.48 16.65 -3.83
C GLU A 6 0.16 16.78 -4.59
N SER A 7 -0.20 15.71 -5.28
CA SER A 7 -1.43 15.66 -6.03
C SER A 7 -2.52 15.61 -4.96
N GLU A 8 -3.27 16.69 -4.76
CA GLU A 8 -4.47 16.70 -3.90
C GLU A 8 -5.46 15.57 -4.30
N ASP A 9 -5.22 14.97 -5.48
CA ASP A 9 -5.93 13.85 -6.08
C ASP A 9 -5.28 12.46 -5.89
N ASP A 10 -4.17 12.28 -5.14
CA ASP A 10 -3.64 10.92 -4.89
C ASP A 10 -4.65 10.13 -4.02
N PRO A 11 -5.24 9.02 -4.53
CA PRO A 11 -6.17 8.23 -3.75
C PRO A 11 -5.50 7.48 -2.59
N LEU A 12 -4.17 7.35 -2.60
CA LEU A 12 -3.42 6.52 -1.67
C LEU A 12 -2.80 7.31 -0.53
N VAL A 13 -3.23 7.02 0.69
CA VAL A 13 -2.66 7.53 1.94
C VAL A 13 -1.89 6.43 2.65
N LEU A 14 -0.67 6.73 3.08
CA LEU A 14 0.19 5.81 3.82
C LEU A 14 0.02 6.03 5.34
N SER A 15 0.03 4.95 6.11
CA SER A 15 0.25 5.07 7.55
C SER A 15 1.67 5.57 7.84
N PRO A 16 1.90 6.23 8.99
CA PRO A 16 3.24 6.67 9.39
C PRO A 16 4.27 5.54 9.36
N ALA A 17 3.89 4.33 9.84
CA ALA A 17 4.77 3.17 9.85
C ALA A 17 5.20 2.73 8.44
N VAL A 18 4.30 2.83 7.45
CA VAL A 18 4.63 2.50 6.06
C VAL A 18 5.51 3.58 5.44
N ALA A 19 5.20 4.86 5.68
CA ALA A 19 6.02 5.98 5.21
C ALA A 19 7.45 5.90 5.77
N GLU A 20 7.60 5.58 7.07
CA GLU A 20 8.88 5.35 7.72
C GLU A 20 9.64 4.18 7.08
N SER A 21 8.97 3.04 6.82
CA SER A 21 9.59 1.90 6.16
C SER A 21 10.12 2.22 4.76
N LEU A 22 9.45 3.10 4.00
CA LEU A 22 9.92 3.54 2.68
C LEU A 22 11.08 4.54 2.76
N GLY A 23 11.11 5.33 3.83
CA GLY A 23 12.20 6.29 4.10
C GLY A 23 13.43 5.67 4.74
N ASP A 24 13.33 4.45 5.28
CA ASP A 24 14.43 3.77 5.97
C ASP A 24 15.47 3.22 4.96
N PRO A 25 16.73 3.73 4.96
CA PRO A 25 17.79 3.21 4.11
C PRO A 25 18.22 1.77 4.49
N GLY A 26 17.80 1.27 5.65
CA GLY A 26 17.98 -0.11 6.07
C GLY A 26 16.98 -1.09 5.48
N THR A 27 15.91 -0.62 4.81
CA THR A 27 14.94 -1.51 4.16
C THR A 27 15.62 -2.27 3.01
N PRO A 28 15.49 -3.62 2.97
CA PRO A 28 16.04 -4.42 1.87
C PRO A 28 15.56 -3.92 0.50
N PRO A 29 16.44 -3.79 -0.51
CA PRO A 29 16.07 -3.21 -1.80
C PRO A 29 14.96 -3.94 -2.55
N ASP A 30 14.85 -5.26 -2.38
CA ASP A 30 13.79 -6.08 -2.94
C ASP A 30 12.44 -5.83 -2.27
N VAL A 31 12.41 -5.71 -0.93
CA VAL A 31 11.22 -5.29 -0.18
C VAL A 31 10.78 -3.89 -0.59
N PHE A 32 11.71 -2.94 -0.66
CA PHE A 32 11.42 -1.57 -1.13
C PHE A 32 10.82 -1.58 -2.54
N SER A 33 11.44 -2.30 -3.47
CA SER A 33 10.97 -2.37 -4.86
C SER A 33 9.60 -3.03 -4.96
N ALA A 34 9.36 -4.10 -4.21
CA ALA A 34 8.08 -4.79 -4.15
C ALA A 34 6.97 -3.90 -3.59
N LEU A 35 7.28 -3.12 -2.54
CA LEU A 35 6.35 -2.15 -1.98
C LEU A 35 6.02 -1.05 -2.96
N VAL A 36 7.02 -0.41 -3.58
CA VAL A 36 6.77 0.66 -4.57
C VAL A 36 5.95 0.15 -5.74
N ALA A 37 6.25 -1.05 -6.26
CA ALA A 37 5.45 -1.67 -7.32
C ALA A 37 4.00 -1.91 -6.88
N PHE A 38 3.79 -2.40 -5.66
CA PHE A 38 2.46 -2.58 -5.08
C PHE A 38 1.72 -1.25 -4.93
N LEU A 39 2.38 -0.17 -4.49
CA LEU A 39 1.76 1.15 -4.37
C LEU A 39 1.33 1.75 -5.72
N VAL A 40 2.06 1.44 -6.80
CA VAL A 40 1.70 1.86 -8.15
C VAL A 40 0.46 1.10 -8.62
N ASP A 41 0.47 -0.23 -8.48
CA ASP A 41 -0.67 -1.09 -8.84
C ASP A 41 -1.94 -0.69 -8.07
N LEU A 42 -1.80 -0.41 -6.77
CA LEU A 42 -2.91 -0.06 -5.90
C LEU A 42 -3.60 1.26 -6.29
N ARG A 43 -2.89 2.20 -6.91
CA ARG A 43 -3.49 3.47 -7.41
C ARG A 43 -4.36 3.27 -8.65
N GLU A 44 -4.02 2.29 -9.49
CA GLU A 44 -4.76 1.97 -10.70
C GLU A 44 -5.87 0.94 -10.42
N HIS A 45 -5.62 0.05 -9.47
CA HIS A 45 -6.46 -1.08 -9.12
C HIS A 45 -6.60 -1.18 -7.59
N PRO A 46 -7.67 -0.62 -6.99
CA PRO A 46 -7.88 -0.68 -5.54
C PRO A 46 -7.98 -2.10 -4.97
N PHE A 47 -8.24 -3.08 -5.83
CA PHE A 47 -8.26 -4.51 -5.51
C PHE A 47 -7.30 -5.27 -6.45
N PRO A 48 -5.98 -5.15 -6.26
CA PRO A 48 -4.98 -5.81 -7.08
C PRO A 48 -5.04 -7.34 -6.93
N GLN A 49 -4.36 -8.02 -7.83
CA GLN A 49 -4.37 -9.49 -7.88
C GLN A 49 -3.94 -10.09 -6.53
N LEU A 50 -4.65 -11.13 -6.09
CA LEU A 50 -4.44 -11.80 -4.80
C LEU A 50 -4.79 -10.97 -3.55
N SER A 51 -5.41 -9.79 -3.71
CA SER A 51 -6.06 -9.11 -2.59
C SER A 51 -7.22 -9.95 -2.06
N LEU A 52 -7.24 -10.15 -0.75
CA LEU A 52 -8.29 -10.88 -0.04
C LEU A 52 -8.87 -10.01 1.08
N PRO A 53 -10.19 -10.01 1.30
CA PRO A 53 -10.78 -9.34 2.45
C PRO A 53 -10.31 -10.00 3.75
N VAL A 54 -10.05 -9.19 4.77
CA VAL A 54 -9.62 -9.66 6.09
C VAL A 54 -10.86 -10.10 6.90
N PRO A 55 -10.96 -11.36 7.34
CA PRO A 55 -12.10 -11.84 8.10
C PRO A 55 -12.33 -11.02 9.38
N GLY A 56 -13.56 -10.57 9.60
CA GLY A 56 -13.95 -9.79 10.78
C GLY A 56 -13.53 -8.31 10.75
N ARG A 57 -12.96 -7.82 9.64
CA ARG A 57 -12.62 -6.40 9.46
C ARG A 57 -13.18 -5.88 8.13
N PRO A 58 -14.43 -5.35 8.13
CA PRO A 58 -15.04 -4.80 6.93
C PRO A 58 -14.18 -3.71 6.28
N GLY A 59 -14.12 -3.69 4.95
CA GLY A 59 -13.32 -2.74 4.16
C GLY A 59 -11.81 -2.97 4.19
N MET A 60 -11.33 -3.90 5.03
CA MET A 60 -9.91 -4.19 5.16
C MET A 60 -9.50 -5.36 4.26
N HIS A 61 -8.41 -5.17 3.53
CA HIS A 61 -7.85 -6.10 2.57
C HIS A 61 -6.40 -6.43 2.92
N SER A 62 -5.98 -7.60 2.47
CA SER A 62 -4.64 -8.12 2.63
C SER A 62 -4.16 -8.66 1.29
N ALA A 63 -2.95 -8.28 0.87
CA ALA A 63 -2.33 -8.79 -0.35
C ALA A 63 -0.88 -9.22 -0.09
N PRO A 64 -0.42 -10.35 -0.65
CA PRO A 64 0.97 -10.78 -0.51
C PRO A 64 1.91 -9.91 -1.36
N LEU A 65 3.10 -9.64 -0.85
CA LEU A 65 4.20 -9.15 -1.67
C LEU A 65 4.82 -10.31 -2.46
N PRO A 66 5.37 -10.05 -3.66
CA PRO A 66 6.06 -11.07 -4.44
C PRO A 66 7.16 -11.79 -3.65
N ARG A 67 7.44 -13.04 -4.02
CA ARG A 67 8.54 -13.85 -3.45
C ARG A 67 8.48 -14.03 -1.93
N ASP A 68 7.26 -14.07 -1.39
CA ASP A 68 7.02 -14.23 0.05
C ASP A 68 7.73 -13.19 0.91
N LEU A 69 7.96 -11.98 0.37
CA LEU A 69 8.65 -10.89 1.08
C LEU A 69 7.82 -10.31 2.23
N GLY A 70 6.51 -10.60 2.25
CA GLY A 70 5.61 -10.15 3.28
C GLY A 70 4.18 -10.02 2.79
N LEU A 71 3.38 -9.29 3.56
CA LEU A 71 1.97 -9.07 3.33
C LEU A 71 1.63 -7.62 3.65
N VAL A 72 0.76 -7.03 2.84
CA VAL A 72 0.35 -5.65 2.96
C VAL A 72 -1.12 -5.61 3.36
N GLU A 73 -1.43 -4.86 4.42
CA GLU A 73 -2.80 -4.64 4.85
C GLU A 73 -3.23 -3.20 4.58
N TYR A 74 -4.40 -3.02 3.99
CA TYR A 74 -4.96 -1.72 3.62
C TYR A 74 -6.47 -1.70 3.72
N THR A 75 -7.05 -0.50 3.72
CA THR A 75 -8.49 -0.28 3.67
C THR A 75 -8.83 0.43 2.36
N VAL A 76 -9.96 0.06 1.75
CA VAL A 76 -10.51 0.76 0.60
C VAL A 76 -11.86 1.35 1.03
N ASP A 77 -12.02 2.66 0.83
CA ASP A 77 -13.30 3.34 0.84
C ASP A 77 -13.81 3.39 -0.61
N ASP A 78 -14.64 2.41 -0.96
CA ASP A 78 -15.21 2.23 -2.29
C ASP A 78 -16.48 3.05 -2.53
N ASP A 79 -17.01 3.70 -1.49
CA ASP A 79 -18.10 4.67 -1.58
C ASP A 79 -17.60 6.05 -2.10
N ALA A 80 -16.29 6.30 -2.05
CA ALA A 80 -15.66 7.49 -2.61
C ALA A 80 -15.40 7.37 -4.13
N ASP A 81 -15.53 8.50 -4.86
CA ASP A 81 -15.22 8.59 -6.29
C ASP A 81 -14.17 9.70 -6.55
N PRO A 82 -12.89 9.37 -6.84
CA PRO A 82 -12.34 8.00 -6.95
C PRO A 82 -12.18 7.32 -5.58
N PRO A 83 -12.09 5.97 -5.53
CA PRO A 83 -11.90 5.24 -4.28
C PRO A 83 -10.69 5.73 -3.50
N ARG A 84 -10.85 5.87 -2.18
CA ARG A 84 -9.75 6.28 -1.28
C ARG A 84 -9.14 5.06 -0.62
N ILE A 85 -7.83 5.01 -0.57
CA ILE A 85 -7.08 3.84 -0.12
C ILE A 85 -6.17 4.25 1.03
N TYR A 86 -6.25 3.51 2.14
CA TYR A 86 -5.39 3.71 3.28
C TYR A 86 -4.49 2.49 3.51
N LEU A 87 -3.19 2.64 3.26
CA LEU A 87 -2.22 1.58 3.49
C LEU A 87 -1.83 1.52 4.96
N SER A 88 -2.32 0.51 5.67
CA SER A 88 -2.24 0.45 7.13
C SER A 88 -0.89 -0.05 7.63
N ARG A 89 -0.38 -1.16 7.08
CA ARG A 89 0.91 -1.72 7.50
C ARG A 89 1.45 -2.74 6.51
N ILE A 90 2.73 -3.08 6.72
CA ILE A 90 3.46 -4.13 6.02
C ILE A 90 3.93 -5.14 7.07
N LEU A 91 3.58 -6.40 6.89
CA LEU A 91 4.05 -7.54 7.67
C LEU A 91 5.15 -8.23 6.86
N ARG A 92 6.41 -8.05 7.25
CA ARG A 92 7.55 -8.71 6.59
C ARG A 92 7.62 -10.19 7.02
N ALA A 93 8.22 -11.02 6.17
CA ALA A 93 8.35 -12.46 6.41
C ALA A 93 9.68 -12.86 7.08
N ASP A 94 10.47 -11.89 7.55
CA ASP A 94 11.81 -12.05 8.13
C ASP A 94 11.84 -12.46 9.61
#